data_AF-A0AAW6U4L5-F1
#
_entry.id   AF-A0AAW6U4L5-F1
#
_cell.length_a   1.000
_cell.length_b   1.000
_cell.length_c   1.000
_cell.angle_alpha   90.00
_cell.angle_beta   90.00
_cell.angle_gamma   90.00
#
_symmetry.space_group_name_H-M   'P 1'
#
loop_
_entity.id
_entity.type
_entity.pdbx_description
1 polymer ?
#
loop_
_entity_poly.entity_id
_entity_poly.type
_entity_poly.pdbx_seq_one_letter_code
_entity_poly.pdbx_strand_id
1 'polypeptide(L)'
;MAWRPTQYLVEGELDNTHLGKVTGWMRFAGMNDKVTLDLEGDFHRDIRGAKIRFTGDASETDPPADAKEYMAGFALHHTGKVGDMTAGLPPADYVAGYCYLEWYGEENGRVVIELEPTQVEVIGTPIPARESYPVSRDTQKRNMAEFLGEIAAETNLPAERVVCIGGDTTVTADRRTANDRVRGMKLLPQEIRKILPPLYAQDGKGAKAIAYLKYFTPSSSWTWYITEGSPIKDESGKEVDFHFFGLVDGQDKELGYVALSELESVRGPMGLPIERDLWWKPKTLEEIAPEMFPSEERTEGQG
;
A
#
# COMPACT_ATOMS: atom_id res chain seq x y z
N MET A 1 1.99 -3.22 -9.53
CA MET A 1 1.40 -3.84 -8.32
C MET A 1 2.55 -4.06 -7.35
N ALA A 2 2.34 -3.95 -6.04
CA ALA A 2 3.38 -4.21 -5.05
C ALA A 2 3.25 -5.64 -4.50
N TRP A 3 4.35 -6.37 -4.39
CA TRP A 3 4.41 -7.64 -3.68
C TRP A 3 4.34 -7.40 -2.18
N ARG A 4 3.55 -8.20 -1.46
CA ARG A 4 3.42 -8.14 0.00
C ARG A 4 3.55 -9.53 0.63
N PRO A 5 4.75 -10.15 0.58
CA PRO A 5 4.92 -11.54 0.97
C PRO A 5 5.10 -11.75 2.49
N THR A 6 4.77 -10.75 3.34
CA THR A 6 4.92 -10.81 4.80
C THR A 6 4.42 -12.13 5.41
N GLN A 7 3.21 -12.56 5.05
CA GLN A 7 2.59 -13.76 5.61
C GLN A 7 3.31 -15.08 5.23
N TYR A 8 4.22 -15.02 4.25
CA TYR A 8 5.03 -16.15 3.83
C TYR A 8 6.47 -16.04 4.31
N LEU A 9 6.87 -14.94 4.98
CA LEU A 9 8.23 -14.76 5.46
C LEU A 9 8.51 -15.72 6.62
N VAL A 10 9.63 -16.43 6.54
CA VAL A 10 10.14 -17.30 7.61
C VAL A 10 11.18 -16.53 8.41
N GLU A 11 12.21 -16.03 7.74
CA GLU A 11 13.31 -15.29 8.36
C GLU A 11 14.10 -14.49 7.31
N GLY A 12 14.89 -13.53 7.76
CA GLY A 12 15.82 -12.81 6.91
C GLY A 12 16.86 -12.02 7.69
N GLU A 13 17.85 -11.55 6.94
CA GLU A 13 18.92 -10.68 7.41
C GLU A 13 19.22 -9.64 6.32
N LEU A 14 19.25 -8.37 6.68
CA LEU A 14 19.66 -7.27 5.80
C LEU A 14 20.78 -6.46 6.46
N ASP A 15 21.76 -6.03 5.66
CA ASP A 15 22.98 -5.36 6.07
C ASP A 15 23.11 -4.02 5.34
N ASN A 16 23.19 -2.93 6.11
CA ASN A 16 23.48 -1.58 5.64
C ASN A 16 24.72 -0.99 6.35
N THR A 17 25.65 -1.83 6.80
CA THR A 17 26.91 -1.38 7.43
C THR A 17 27.83 -0.66 6.44
N HIS A 18 27.64 -0.91 5.14
CA HIS A 18 28.24 -0.15 4.05
C HIS A 18 27.19 0.79 3.45
N LEU A 19 27.31 2.09 3.74
CA LEU A 19 26.33 3.10 3.28
C LEU A 19 26.23 3.16 1.75
N GLY A 20 25.04 3.53 1.28
CA GLY A 20 24.63 3.51 -0.13
C GLY A 20 24.29 2.11 -0.63
N LYS A 21 24.37 1.08 0.22
CA LYS A 21 24.11 -0.31 -0.16
C LYS A 21 23.36 -1.07 0.92
N VAL A 22 22.33 -1.81 0.51
CA VAL A 22 21.66 -2.80 1.36
C VAL A 22 21.81 -4.17 0.70
N THR A 23 22.39 -5.12 1.43
CA THR A 23 22.53 -6.51 0.95
C THR A 23 21.95 -7.48 1.97
N GLY A 24 21.53 -8.65 1.53
CA GLY A 24 21.06 -9.65 2.47
C GLY A 24 20.29 -10.79 1.84
N TRP A 25 19.53 -11.50 2.67
CA TRP A 25 18.75 -12.64 2.24
C TRP A 25 17.47 -12.79 3.06
N MET A 26 16.48 -13.45 2.47
CA MET A 26 15.22 -13.82 3.10
C MET A 26 14.86 -15.25 2.71
N ARG A 27 14.09 -15.92 3.58
CA ARG A 27 13.45 -17.21 3.31
C ARG A 27 11.95 -17.03 3.37
N PHE A 28 11.26 -17.64 2.42
CA PHE A 28 9.81 -17.63 2.34
C PHE A 28 9.27 -19.06 2.28
N ALA A 29 8.19 -19.30 3.00
CA ALA A 29 7.35 -20.47 2.82
C ALA A 29 6.88 -20.51 1.35
N GLY A 30 6.90 -21.70 0.75
CA GLY A 30 6.57 -21.88 -0.66
C GLY A 30 7.74 -21.71 -1.62
N MET A 31 8.92 -21.28 -1.15
CA MET A 31 10.17 -21.25 -1.90
C MET A 31 11.18 -22.26 -1.33
N ASN A 32 11.97 -22.89 -2.20
CA ASN A 32 13.00 -23.85 -1.75
C ASN A 32 14.35 -23.17 -1.47
N ASP A 33 14.62 -22.06 -2.18
CA ASP A 33 15.89 -21.35 -2.15
C ASP A 33 15.74 -20.01 -1.42
N LYS A 34 16.86 -19.51 -0.89
CA LYS A 34 16.92 -18.18 -0.31
C LYS A 34 16.78 -17.12 -1.38
N VAL A 35 15.97 -16.12 -1.09
CA VAL A 35 15.91 -14.88 -1.86
C VAL A 35 17.06 -13.99 -1.41
N THR A 36 17.85 -13.46 -2.34
CA THR A 36 18.96 -12.55 -2.04
C THR A 36 18.67 -11.14 -2.51
N LEU A 37 19.11 -10.15 -1.75
CA LEU A 37 18.93 -8.74 -2.05
C LEU A 37 20.29 -8.06 -2.24
N ASP A 38 20.39 -7.26 -3.31
CA ASP A 38 21.55 -6.45 -3.65
C ASP A 38 21.10 -5.05 -4.13
N LEU A 39 20.76 -4.18 -3.18
CA LEU A 39 20.03 -2.93 -3.41
C LEU A 39 20.92 -1.70 -3.21
N GLU A 40 20.68 -0.66 -4.01
CA GLU A 40 21.27 0.66 -3.85
C GLU A 40 20.42 1.54 -2.92
N GLY A 41 21.05 2.12 -1.89
CA GLY A 41 20.43 3.00 -0.91
C GLY A 41 20.70 2.60 0.53
N ASP A 42 20.01 3.24 1.47
CA ASP A 42 20.25 3.14 2.91
C ASP A 42 18.97 2.92 3.69
N PHE A 43 19.08 2.35 4.88
CA PHE A 43 17.98 2.35 5.83
C PHE A 43 17.69 3.76 6.39
N HIS A 44 16.55 3.89 7.06
CA HIS A 44 16.20 5.04 7.89
C HIS A 44 17.09 5.15 9.13
N ARG A 45 17.12 6.34 9.73
CA ARG A 45 18.08 6.69 10.80
C ARG A 45 18.04 5.78 12.01
N ASP A 46 16.92 5.13 12.25
CA ASP A 46 16.73 4.25 13.39
C ASP A 46 17.58 2.96 13.30
N ILE A 47 17.93 2.53 12.09
CA ILE A 47 18.73 1.32 11.85
C ILE A 47 19.88 1.52 10.84
N ARG A 48 20.06 2.71 10.27
CA ARG A 48 21.10 3.02 9.28
C ARG A 48 22.50 2.70 9.78
N GLY A 49 23.32 2.08 8.94
CA GLY A 49 24.68 1.69 9.31
C GLY A 49 24.75 0.42 10.16
N ALA A 50 23.62 -0.22 10.45
CA ALA A 50 23.55 -1.47 11.17
C ALA A 50 23.06 -2.61 10.26
N LYS A 51 23.07 -3.81 10.84
CA LYS A 51 22.42 -4.99 10.29
C LYS A 51 21.12 -5.21 11.04
N ILE A 52 20.12 -5.79 10.37
CA ILE A 52 18.91 -6.28 11.02
C ILE A 52 18.74 -7.76 10.73
N ARG A 53 18.29 -8.50 11.72
CA ARG A 53 17.76 -9.86 11.58
C ARG A 53 16.29 -9.84 11.96
N PHE A 54 15.48 -10.60 11.24
CA PHE A 54 14.06 -10.63 11.48
C PHE A 54 13.45 -11.98 11.17
N THR A 55 12.33 -12.27 11.80
CA THR A 55 11.59 -13.54 11.67
C THR A 55 10.13 -13.24 11.35
N GLY A 56 9.56 -13.93 10.37
CA GLY A 56 8.13 -13.87 10.12
C GLY A 56 7.38 -15.02 10.82
N ASP A 57 6.06 -15.05 10.64
CA ASP A 57 5.20 -16.06 11.26
C ASP A 57 5.07 -17.36 10.44
N ALA A 58 5.62 -17.39 9.23
CA ALA A 58 5.52 -18.56 8.37
C ALA A 58 6.48 -19.67 8.80
N SER A 59 6.04 -20.93 8.68
CA SER A 59 6.85 -22.11 8.94
C SER A 59 7.18 -22.84 7.63
N GLU A 60 8.35 -23.47 7.59
CA GLU A 60 8.71 -24.38 6.49
C GLU A 60 8.05 -25.76 6.64
N THR A 61 7.75 -26.16 7.87
CA THR A 61 7.15 -27.47 8.17
C THR A 61 5.64 -27.45 8.11
N ASP A 62 5.02 -26.27 8.23
CA ASP A 62 3.59 -26.05 8.13
C ASP A 62 3.31 -24.69 7.43
N PRO A 63 3.62 -24.59 6.12
CA PRO A 63 3.47 -23.34 5.38
C PRO A 63 1.99 -23.04 5.08
N PRO A 64 1.62 -21.76 4.85
CA PRO A 64 0.31 -21.41 4.32
C PRO A 64 -0.02 -22.21 3.05
N ALA A 65 -1.27 -22.66 2.93
CA ALA A 65 -1.67 -23.60 1.87
C ALA A 65 -1.45 -23.05 0.45
N ASP A 66 -1.54 -21.73 0.29
CA ASP A 66 -1.37 -20.99 -0.96
C ASP A 66 0.07 -20.49 -1.17
N ALA A 67 1.00 -20.74 -0.25
CA ALA A 67 2.35 -20.16 -0.28
C ALA A 67 3.10 -20.42 -1.61
N LYS A 68 3.01 -21.64 -2.15
CA LYS A 68 3.62 -21.99 -3.44
C LYS A 68 2.98 -21.26 -4.62
N GLU A 69 1.67 -21.03 -4.56
CA GLU A 69 0.94 -20.33 -5.63
C GLU A 69 1.22 -18.83 -5.58
N TYR A 70 1.19 -18.23 -4.38
CA TYR A 70 1.48 -16.82 -4.20
C TYR A 70 2.93 -16.49 -4.58
N MET A 71 3.90 -17.27 -4.07
CA MET A 71 5.32 -17.04 -4.34
C MET A 71 5.73 -17.45 -5.77
N ALA A 72 4.80 -17.96 -6.59
CA ALA A 72 5.07 -18.30 -7.98
C ALA A 72 5.42 -17.03 -8.79
N GLY A 73 6.64 -16.98 -9.32
CA GLY A 73 7.15 -15.83 -10.07
C GLY A 73 7.86 -14.78 -9.22
N PHE A 74 7.99 -14.99 -7.91
CA PHE A 74 8.88 -14.19 -7.08
C PHE A 74 10.34 -14.55 -7.38
N ALA A 75 11.18 -13.54 -7.61
CA ALA A 75 12.55 -13.71 -8.03
C ALA A 75 13.42 -14.21 -6.87
N LEU A 76 14.45 -15.00 -7.20
CA LEU A 76 15.44 -15.46 -6.23
C LEU A 76 16.52 -14.41 -5.94
N HIS A 77 16.71 -13.47 -6.86
CA HIS A 77 17.71 -12.43 -6.75
C HIS A 77 17.03 -11.10 -7.08
N HIS A 78 17.15 -10.14 -6.18
CA HIS A 78 16.62 -8.80 -6.36
C HIS A 78 17.77 -7.80 -6.42
N THR A 79 17.89 -7.12 -7.56
CA THR A 79 18.63 -5.86 -7.69
C THR A 79 17.66 -4.70 -7.77
N GLY A 80 18.11 -3.49 -7.44
CA GLY A 80 17.29 -2.29 -7.53
C GLY A 80 17.59 -1.30 -6.42
N LYS A 81 16.56 -0.54 -5.99
CA LYS A 81 16.72 0.57 -5.04
C LYS A 81 15.98 0.34 -3.73
N VAL A 82 16.58 0.78 -2.65
CA VAL A 82 15.96 0.84 -1.33
C VAL A 82 14.85 1.91 -1.33
N GLY A 83 13.66 1.51 -0.86
CA GLY A 83 12.54 2.42 -0.58
C GLY A 83 12.59 2.91 0.86
N ASP A 84 11.45 2.90 1.54
CA ASP A 84 11.41 3.12 2.99
C ASP A 84 11.78 1.82 3.75
N MET A 85 12.92 1.78 4.45
CA MET A 85 13.33 0.65 5.31
C MET A 85 13.64 1.11 6.74
N THR A 86 12.82 0.70 7.72
CA THR A 86 12.89 1.12 9.12
C THR A 86 12.45 -0.01 10.05
N ALA A 87 12.97 -0.06 11.28
CA ALA A 87 12.45 -0.91 12.35
C ALA A 87 11.33 -0.24 13.16
N GLY A 88 10.99 1.02 12.83
CA GLY A 88 9.99 1.81 13.53
C GLY A 88 10.44 2.30 14.90
N LEU A 89 11.75 2.31 15.15
CA LEU A 89 12.36 2.77 16.40
C LEU A 89 12.57 4.29 16.37
N PRO A 90 12.63 4.97 17.52
CA PRO A 90 13.00 6.38 17.55
C PRO A 90 14.46 6.62 17.07
N PRO A 91 14.71 7.64 16.24
CA PRO A 91 13.74 8.56 15.64
C PRO A 91 12.99 7.93 14.45
N ALA A 92 11.66 8.00 14.49
CA ALA A 92 10.80 7.45 13.43
C ALA A 92 10.73 8.42 12.24
N ASP A 93 11.41 8.09 11.14
CA ASP A 93 11.49 8.90 9.92
C ASP A 93 10.34 8.65 8.93
N TYR A 94 9.58 7.57 9.15
CA TYR A 94 8.49 7.16 8.28
C TYR A 94 7.30 6.63 9.08
N VAL A 95 7.46 5.44 9.67
CA VAL A 95 6.46 4.82 10.53
C VAL A 95 7.07 4.58 11.92
N ALA A 96 6.22 4.54 12.94
CA ALA A 96 6.62 4.33 14.32
C ALA A 96 5.91 3.09 14.88
N GLY A 97 6.65 2.26 15.63
CA GLY A 97 6.07 1.14 16.38
C GLY A 97 5.87 -0.16 15.59
N TYR A 98 6.38 -0.25 14.36
CA TYR A 98 6.50 -1.50 13.60
C TYR A 98 7.58 -1.38 12.54
N CYS A 99 8.13 -2.52 12.11
CA CYS A 99 9.13 -2.56 11.06
C CYS A 99 8.46 -2.51 9.69
N TYR A 100 9.00 -1.70 8.81
CA TYR A 100 8.54 -1.51 7.43
C TYR A 100 9.76 -1.59 6.52
N LEU A 101 9.81 -2.59 5.64
CA LEU A 101 10.87 -2.77 4.66
C LEU A 101 10.29 -2.70 3.26
N GLU A 102 10.70 -1.70 2.50
CA GLU A 102 10.31 -1.53 1.10
C GLU A 102 11.53 -1.43 0.19
N TRP A 103 11.44 -2.08 -0.96
CA TRP A 103 12.37 -1.88 -2.07
C TRP A 103 11.65 -1.92 -3.41
N TYR A 104 12.33 -1.36 -4.42
CA TYR A 104 11.94 -1.40 -5.82
C TYR A 104 12.94 -2.29 -6.55
N GLY A 105 12.53 -3.53 -6.81
CA GLY A 105 13.34 -4.50 -7.53
C GLY A 105 13.10 -4.46 -9.04
N GLU A 106 14.12 -4.77 -9.83
CA GLU A 106 14.01 -4.83 -11.30
C GLU A 106 13.08 -5.96 -11.78
N GLU A 107 13.03 -7.08 -11.06
CA GLU A 107 12.30 -8.29 -11.47
C GLU A 107 10.85 -8.29 -11.00
N ASN A 108 10.61 -7.78 -9.80
CA ASN A 108 9.29 -7.87 -9.15
C ASN A 108 8.68 -6.49 -8.84
N GLY A 109 9.34 -5.40 -9.21
CA GLY A 109 8.89 -4.05 -8.89
C GLY A 109 8.91 -3.78 -7.39
N ARG A 110 7.91 -3.05 -6.90
CA ARG A 110 7.81 -2.70 -5.48
C ARG A 110 7.51 -3.93 -4.62
N VAL A 111 8.28 -4.16 -3.56
CA VAL A 111 8.04 -5.20 -2.55
C VAL A 111 7.99 -4.55 -1.17
N VAL A 112 7.06 -5.00 -0.32
CA VAL A 112 6.86 -4.48 1.03
C VAL A 112 6.74 -5.64 2.02
N ILE A 113 7.49 -5.54 3.12
CA ILE A 113 7.42 -6.42 4.30
C ILE A 113 7.09 -5.54 5.52
N GLU A 114 6.15 -6.00 6.34
CA GLU A 114 5.69 -5.30 7.54
C GLU A 114 5.75 -6.28 8.72
N LEU A 115 6.49 -5.97 9.79
CA LEU A 115 6.72 -6.88 10.91
C LEU A 115 6.46 -6.19 12.25
N GLU A 116 6.07 -6.98 13.25
CA GLU A 116 5.96 -6.50 14.62
C GLU A 116 7.35 -6.14 15.18
N PRO A 117 7.45 -5.19 16.13
CA PRO A 117 8.74 -4.81 16.73
C PRO A 117 9.50 -5.98 17.37
N THR A 118 8.77 -6.97 17.90
CA THR A 118 9.33 -8.17 18.53
C THR A 118 9.97 -9.14 17.53
N GLN A 119 9.63 -9.02 16.25
CA GLN A 119 10.12 -9.84 15.16
C GLN A 119 11.45 -9.33 14.57
N VAL A 120 11.98 -8.20 15.06
CA VAL A 120 13.16 -7.55 14.49
C VAL A 120 14.22 -7.29 15.54
N GLU A 121 15.44 -7.72 15.24
CA GLU A 121 16.64 -7.50 16.03
C GLU A 121 17.62 -6.62 15.25
N VAL A 122 18.04 -5.51 15.85
CA VAL A 122 19.11 -4.65 15.31
C VAL A 122 20.45 -5.17 15.80
N ILE A 123 21.30 -5.57 14.86
CA ILE A 123 22.63 -6.10 15.12
C ILE A 123 23.66 -5.00 14.85
N GLY A 124 24.35 -4.58 15.90
CA GLY A 124 25.34 -3.50 15.86
C GLY A 124 24.78 -2.17 16.39
N THR A 125 25.51 -1.09 16.14
CA THR A 125 25.10 0.25 16.58
C THR A 125 24.78 1.10 15.36
N PRO A 126 23.51 1.50 15.15
CA PRO A 126 23.16 2.42 14.09
C PRO A 126 23.95 3.72 14.21
N ILE A 127 24.19 4.37 13.08
CA ILE A 127 24.85 5.69 13.06
C ILE A 127 23.99 6.66 13.89
N PRO A 128 24.58 7.41 14.83
CA PRO A 128 23.82 8.33 15.66
C PRO A 128 22.96 9.27 14.81
N ALA A 129 21.67 9.42 15.16
CA ALA A 129 20.74 10.24 14.40
C ALA A 129 21.15 11.72 14.26
N ARG A 130 22.00 12.24 15.16
CA ARG A 130 22.57 13.60 15.05
C ARG A 130 23.64 13.73 13.95
N GLU A 131 24.20 12.60 13.53
CA GLU A 131 25.24 12.48 12.50
C GLU A 131 24.65 12.05 11.15
N SER A 132 23.32 11.93 11.07
CA SER A 132 22.61 11.43 9.91
C SER A 132 21.37 12.27 9.61
N TYR A 133 21.22 12.71 8.37
CA TYR A 133 20.01 13.36 7.91
C TYR A 133 18.93 12.30 7.56
N PRO A 134 17.64 12.60 7.78
CA PRO A 134 16.56 11.74 7.29
C PRO A 134 16.71 11.51 5.79
N VAL A 135 16.25 10.36 5.28
CA VAL A 135 16.19 10.16 3.83
C VAL A 135 15.33 11.26 3.21
N SER A 136 15.85 11.94 2.19
CA SER A 136 15.11 13.02 1.53
C SER A 136 13.85 12.48 0.86
N ARG A 137 12.70 13.07 1.21
CA ARG A 137 11.42 12.72 0.60
C ARG A 137 11.40 13.03 -0.90
N ASP A 138 12.20 13.99 -1.36
CA ASP A 138 12.36 14.26 -2.80
C ASP A 138 13.13 13.14 -3.51
N THR A 139 14.14 12.55 -2.86
CA THR A 139 14.84 11.37 -3.41
C THR A 139 13.91 10.16 -3.47
N GLN A 140 13.10 9.92 -2.44
CA GLN A 140 12.12 8.83 -2.48
C GLN A 140 11.03 9.04 -3.53
N LYS A 141 10.55 10.29 -3.69
CA LYS A 141 9.65 10.66 -4.79
C LYS A 141 10.29 10.44 -6.17
N ARG A 142 11.59 10.70 -6.33
CA ARG A 142 12.33 10.41 -7.58
C ARG A 142 12.46 8.92 -7.84
N ASN A 143 12.84 8.11 -6.85
CA ASN A 143 12.92 6.65 -7.02
C ASN A 143 11.55 6.07 -7.41
N MET A 144 10.47 6.54 -6.78
CA MET A 144 9.10 6.21 -7.18
C MET A 144 8.78 6.72 -8.60
N ALA A 145 9.14 7.96 -8.93
CA ALA A 145 8.87 8.53 -10.25
C ALA A 145 9.67 7.84 -11.38
N GLU A 146 10.89 7.40 -11.12
CA GLU A 146 11.71 6.59 -12.03
C GLU A 146 11.08 5.22 -12.25
N PHE A 147 10.71 4.51 -11.18
CA PHE A 147 9.96 3.24 -11.29
C PHE A 147 8.64 3.41 -12.05
N LEU A 148 7.87 4.46 -11.74
CA LEU A 148 6.63 4.77 -12.45
C LEU A 148 6.87 5.16 -13.91
N GLY A 149 8.01 5.79 -14.21
CA GLY A 149 8.47 6.09 -15.57
C GLY A 149 8.85 4.85 -16.36
N GLU A 150 9.54 3.90 -15.73
CA GLU A 150 9.83 2.58 -16.28
C GLU A 150 8.54 1.85 -16.64
N ILE A 151 7.56 1.81 -15.73
CA ILE A 151 6.26 1.19 -16.02
C ILE A 151 5.47 1.96 -17.10
N ALA A 152 5.56 3.30 -17.12
CA ALA A 152 4.89 4.11 -18.14
C ALA A 152 5.45 3.87 -19.55
N ALA A 153 6.75 3.57 -19.66
CA ALA A 153 7.40 3.15 -20.90
C ALA A 153 7.06 1.71 -21.32
N GLU A 154 6.73 0.84 -20.37
CA GLU A 154 6.29 -0.55 -20.61
C GLU A 154 4.85 -0.64 -21.14
N THR A 155 3.98 0.26 -20.69
CA THR A 155 2.64 0.44 -21.27
C THR A 155 2.79 1.27 -22.54
N ASN A 156 2.17 0.89 -23.66
CA ASN A 156 2.28 1.56 -24.98
C ASN A 156 1.66 2.98 -25.02
N LEU A 157 1.95 3.82 -24.02
CA LEU A 157 1.57 5.21 -23.90
C LEU A 157 2.50 6.04 -24.79
N PRO A 158 1.98 6.93 -25.64
CA PRO A 158 2.81 7.75 -26.51
C PRO A 158 3.77 8.60 -25.67
N ALA A 159 5.07 8.52 -25.99
CA ALA A 159 6.16 9.19 -25.27
C ALA A 159 5.96 10.70 -25.13
N GLU A 160 5.17 11.32 -26.01
CA GLU A 160 4.81 12.75 -25.94
C GLU A 160 3.82 13.09 -24.80
N ARG A 161 3.29 12.10 -24.06
CA ARG A 161 2.29 12.29 -22.99
C ARG A 161 2.74 11.80 -21.61
N VAL A 162 3.97 11.32 -21.48
CA VAL A 162 4.51 10.83 -20.20
C VAL A 162 5.48 11.87 -19.66
N VAL A 163 5.08 12.55 -18.57
CA VAL A 163 5.98 13.42 -17.79
C VAL A 163 5.99 12.89 -16.36
N CYS A 164 7.06 12.19 -15.99
CA CYS A 164 7.32 11.80 -14.60
C CYS A 164 8.03 12.96 -13.91
N ILE A 165 7.31 13.77 -13.13
CA ILE A 165 7.87 14.94 -12.45
C ILE A 165 8.39 14.50 -11.08
N GLY A 166 9.70 14.25 -11.01
CA GLY A 166 10.47 14.07 -9.76
C GLY A 166 11.30 15.32 -9.45
N GLY A 167 10.65 16.46 -9.22
CA GLY A 167 11.33 17.76 -9.19
C GLY A 167 11.76 18.23 -10.60
N ASP A 168 12.91 18.89 -10.72
CA ASP A 168 13.36 19.61 -11.94
C ASP A 168 13.92 18.72 -13.09
N THR A 169 13.79 17.40 -13.06
CA THR A 169 14.41 16.50 -14.07
C THR A 169 13.39 15.68 -14.83
N THR A 170 13.49 15.65 -16.17
CA THR A 170 12.70 14.82 -17.09
C THR A 170 13.57 13.66 -17.59
N VAL A 171 13.12 12.41 -17.43
CA VAL A 171 13.83 11.20 -17.90
C VAL A 171 13.06 10.59 -19.07
N THR A 172 13.77 10.15 -20.13
CA THR A 172 13.21 9.47 -21.31
C THR A 172 13.72 8.02 -21.39
N ALA A 173 12.82 7.07 -21.66
CA ALA A 173 13.07 5.63 -21.53
C ALA A 173 13.38 4.94 -22.89
N ASP A 174 14.12 3.82 -22.83
CA ASP A 174 14.52 3.00 -23.98
C ASP A 174 13.97 1.55 -23.89
N ARG A 175 13.67 0.95 -25.04
CA ARG A 175 12.76 -0.21 -25.22
C ARG A 175 13.30 -1.57 -24.73
N ARG A 176 12.51 -2.29 -23.90
CA ARG A 176 12.39 -3.77 -23.93
C ARG A 176 10.96 -4.24 -23.60
N THR A 177 10.61 -5.44 -24.07
CA THR A 177 9.26 -5.94 -24.33
C THR A 177 8.52 -6.44 -23.06
N ALA A 178 7.37 -5.85 -22.73
CA ALA A 178 6.53 -6.17 -21.58
C ALA A 178 5.45 -7.24 -21.88
N ASN A 179 5.04 -7.99 -20.86
CA ASN A 179 4.07 -9.09 -20.92
C ASN A 179 2.81 -8.70 -20.09
N ASP A 180 1.65 -8.63 -20.74
CA ASP A 180 0.40 -7.95 -20.31
C ASP A 180 -0.43 -8.61 -19.16
N ARG A 181 0.16 -9.26 -18.15
CA ARG A 181 -0.62 -10.08 -17.18
C ARG A 181 -0.61 -9.71 -15.68
N VAL A 182 -0.01 -8.60 -15.23
CA VAL A 182 0.38 -8.42 -13.79
C VAL A 182 -0.31 -7.27 -13.01
N ARG A 183 -1.52 -6.82 -13.37
CA ARG A 183 -2.12 -5.57 -12.76
C ARG A 183 -3.53 -5.66 -12.13
N GLY A 184 -4.01 -6.82 -11.64
CA GLY A 184 -5.40 -6.96 -11.15
C GLY A 184 -5.63 -7.02 -9.62
N MET A 185 -5.96 -5.90 -8.95
CA MET A 185 -6.77 -5.93 -7.71
C MET A 185 -8.21 -5.59 -8.06
N LYS A 186 -9.18 -6.43 -7.65
CA LYS A 186 -10.61 -6.14 -7.85
C LYS A 186 -11.13 -5.28 -6.70
N LEU A 187 -11.76 -4.15 -7.01
CA LEU A 187 -12.36 -3.27 -6.00
C LEU A 187 -13.56 -3.92 -5.31
N LEU A 188 -14.35 -4.71 -6.06
CA LEU A 188 -15.54 -5.40 -5.57
C LEU A 188 -15.47 -6.93 -5.77
N PRO A 189 -14.69 -7.67 -4.97
CA PRO A 189 -14.72 -9.13 -5.01
C PRO A 189 -16.00 -9.68 -4.36
N GLN A 190 -16.32 -10.96 -4.61
CA GLN A 190 -17.58 -11.57 -4.16
C GLN A 190 -17.75 -11.55 -2.63
N GLU A 191 -16.66 -11.62 -1.87
CA GLU A 191 -16.67 -11.54 -0.41
C GLU A 191 -17.20 -10.19 0.08
N ILE A 192 -16.75 -9.11 -0.57
CA ILE A 192 -17.19 -7.76 -0.26
C ILE A 192 -18.68 -7.57 -0.60
N ARG A 193 -19.14 -8.14 -1.72
CA ARG A 193 -20.57 -8.11 -2.08
C ARG A 193 -21.48 -8.78 -1.05
N LYS A 194 -20.96 -9.74 -0.27
CA LYS A 194 -21.74 -10.45 0.77
C LYS A 194 -21.85 -9.66 2.07
N ILE A 195 -20.86 -8.84 2.39
CA ILE A 195 -20.85 -8.05 3.64
C ILE A 195 -21.50 -6.69 3.47
N LEU A 196 -21.53 -6.16 2.24
CA LEU A 196 -22.07 -4.84 1.97
C LEU A 196 -23.61 -4.88 2.01
N PRO A 197 -24.27 -4.07 2.85
CA PRO A 197 -25.71 -3.99 2.86
C PRO A 197 -26.22 -3.29 1.58
N PRO A 198 -27.45 -3.60 1.13
CA PRO A 198 -28.03 -2.95 -0.03
C PRO A 198 -28.28 -1.46 0.22
N LEU A 199 -28.33 -0.66 -0.84
CA LEU A 199 -28.70 0.76 -0.75
C LEU A 199 -29.99 0.96 0.07
N TYR A 200 -30.02 2.03 0.86
CA TYR A 200 -31.04 2.43 1.81
C TYR A 200 -31.17 1.56 3.08
N ALA A 201 -30.36 0.52 3.25
CA ALA A 201 -30.38 -0.30 4.47
C ALA A 201 -29.82 0.43 5.71
N GLN A 202 -29.05 1.50 5.49
CA GLN A 202 -28.51 2.35 6.55
C GLN A 202 -29.19 3.72 6.64
N ASP A 203 -30.25 3.94 5.88
CA ASP A 203 -31.00 5.19 5.92
C ASP A 203 -31.58 5.45 7.33
N GLY A 204 -31.57 6.72 7.76
CA GLY A 204 -31.98 7.13 9.09
C GLY A 204 -30.99 6.81 10.24
N LYS A 205 -29.86 6.14 9.97
CA LYS A 205 -28.83 5.90 11.01
C LYS A 205 -27.87 7.07 11.22
N GLY A 206 -27.78 7.99 10.25
CA GLY A 206 -26.92 9.18 10.32
C GLY A 206 -25.49 8.84 10.75
N ALA A 207 -25.04 9.47 11.83
CA ALA A 207 -23.72 9.28 12.44
C ALA A 207 -23.37 7.82 12.78
N LYS A 208 -24.40 7.00 13.06
CA LYS A 208 -24.28 5.57 13.43
C LYS A 208 -24.24 4.63 12.23
N ALA A 209 -24.30 5.15 10.99
CA ALA A 209 -24.11 4.32 9.81
C ALA A 209 -22.69 3.73 9.82
N ILE A 210 -22.57 2.46 9.45
CA ILE A 210 -21.32 1.70 9.50
C ILE A 210 -20.67 1.71 8.11
N ALA A 211 -19.42 2.16 8.01
CA ALA A 211 -18.62 2.04 6.81
C ALA A 211 -17.94 0.66 6.77
N TYR A 212 -18.40 -0.21 5.86
CA TYR A 212 -17.88 -1.57 5.71
C TYR A 212 -16.60 -1.65 4.88
N LEU A 213 -16.37 -0.66 4.00
CA LEU A 213 -15.23 -0.65 3.10
C LEU A 213 -14.55 0.70 3.13
N LYS A 214 -13.25 0.67 2.89
CA LYS A 214 -12.45 1.86 2.64
C LYS A 214 -11.67 1.68 1.35
N TYR A 215 -11.87 2.61 0.43
CA TYR A 215 -11.04 2.80 -0.75
C TYR A 215 -10.19 4.04 -0.57
N PHE A 216 -9.01 4.08 -1.17
CA PHE A 216 -8.17 5.26 -1.13
C PHE A 216 -7.35 5.37 -2.41
N THR A 217 -6.94 6.60 -2.69
CA THR A 217 -5.96 6.86 -3.76
C THR A 217 -4.55 6.75 -3.19
N PRO A 218 -3.70 5.82 -3.66
CA PRO A 218 -2.33 5.73 -3.14
C PRO A 218 -1.49 6.99 -3.42
N SER A 219 -1.87 7.76 -4.45
CA SER A 219 -1.19 8.95 -4.93
C SER A 219 -1.83 10.27 -4.49
N SER A 220 -2.88 10.26 -3.68
CA SER A 220 -3.56 11.48 -3.21
C SER A 220 -4.25 11.29 -1.86
N SER A 221 -4.79 12.36 -1.28
CA SER A 221 -5.48 12.33 0.01
C SER A 221 -6.94 11.85 -0.07
N TRP A 222 -7.42 11.40 -1.24
CA TRP A 222 -8.82 11.00 -1.41
C TRP A 222 -9.08 9.61 -0.86
N THR A 223 -10.11 9.51 -0.02
CA THR A 223 -10.57 8.28 0.63
C THR A 223 -12.09 8.16 0.51
N TRP A 224 -12.60 6.96 0.26
CA TRP A 224 -14.03 6.66 0.22
C TRP A 224 -14.34 5.60 1.28
N TYR A 225 -15.25 5.89 2.18
CA TYR A 225 -15.76 4.98 3.20
C TYR A 225 -17.16 4.52 2.81
N ILE A 226 -17.30 3.31 2.27
CA ILE A 226 -18.56 2.82 1.75
C ILE A 226 -19.39 2.19 2.86
N THR A 227 -20.64 2.66 2.99
CA THR A 227 -21.60 2.15 3.97
C THR A 227 -22.55 1.12 3.35
N GLU A 228 -22.95 1.28 2.10
CA GLU A 228 -23.90 0.40 1.43
C GLU A 228 -23.72 0.42 -0.10
N GLY A 229 -24.32 -0.54 -0.80
CA GLY A 229 -24.28 -0.57 -2.24
C GLY A 229 -25.12 -1.67 -2.88
N SER A 230 -25.56 -1.43 -4.11
CA SER A 230 -26.45 -2.31 -4.86
C SER A 230 -26.03 -2.40 -6.33
N PRO A 231 -26.24 -3.55 -6.99
CA PRO A 231 -25.98 -3.69 -8.42
C PRO A 231 -26.94 -2.84 -9.24
N ILE A 232 -26.40 -2.16 -10.26
CA ILE A 232 -27.17 -1.47 -11.29
C ILE A 232 -27.49 -2.48 -12.39
N LYS A 233 -28.77 -2.60 -12.74
CA LYS A 233 -29.25 -3.51 -13.78
C LYS A 233 -29.82 -2.70 -14.95
N ASP A 234 -29.60 -3.18 -16.16
CA ASP A 234 -30.25 -2.65 -17.35
C ASP A 234 -31.73 -3.07 -17.44
N GLU A 235 -32.44 -2.58 -18.45
CA GLU A 235 -33.84 -2.91 -18.75
C GLU A 235 -34.07 -4.41 -19.01
N SER A 236 -33.01 -5.17 -19.31
CA SER A 236 -33.04 -6.63 -19.50
C SER A 236 -32.73 -7.41 -18.21
N GLY A 237 -32.46 -6.73 -17.11
CA GLY A 237 -32.14 -7.31 -15.81
C GLY A 237 -30.69 -7.75 -15.65
N LYS A 238 -29.81 -7.43 -16.60
CA LYS A 238 -28.38 -7.76 -16.55
C LYS A 238 -27.65 -6.70 -15.72
N GLU A 239 -26.78 -7.15 -14.80
CA GLU A 239 -25.94 -6.25 -14.03
C GLU A 239 -24.92 -5.57 -14.96
N VAL A 240 -25.00 -4.24 -15.02
CA VAL A 240 -24.12 -3.40 -15.85
C VAL A 240 -23.07 -2.68 -15.02
N ASP A 241 -23.34 -2.39 -13.75
CA ASP A 241 -22.42 -1.72 -12.84
C ASP A 241 -22.86 -1.94 -11.37
N PHE A 242 -22.20 -1.30 -10.42
CA PHE A 242 -22.52 -1.37 -9.00
C PHE A 242 -22.46 0.03 -8.36
N HIS A 243 -23.56 0.47 -7.74
CA HIS A 243 -23.60 1.74 -7.02
C HIS A 243 -23.24 1.56 -5.55
N PHE A 244 -22.40 2.45 -5.07
CA PHE A 244 -22.05 2.59 -3.67
C PHE A 244 -22.62 3.88 -3.10
N PHE A 245 -22.87 3.89 -1.80
CA PHE A 245 -23.11 5.10 -1.02
C PHE A 245 -22.16 5.12 0.18
N GLY A 246 -21.64 6.31 0.51
CA GLY A 246 -20.66 6.43 1.57
C GLY A 246 -20.11 7.83 1.75
N LEU A 247 -19.15 7.94 2.64
CA LEU A 247 -18.43 9.17 2.93
C LEU A 247 -17.21 9.29 2.01
N VAL A 248 -17.08 10.41 1.33
CA VAL A 248 -15.90 10.79 0.58
C VAL A 248 -15.14 11.83 1.40
N ASP A 249 -13.85 11.55 1.63
CA ASP A 249 -12.91 12.45 2.29
C ASP A 249 -11.87 12.88 1.25
N GLY A 250 -12.05 14.09 0.74
CA GLY A 250 -11.24 14.64 -0.36
C GLY A 250 -10.78 16.06 -0.06
N GLN A 251 -11.39 17.05 -0.71
CA GLN A 251 -11.20 18.47 -0.39
C GLN A 251 -12.06 18.87 0.81
N ASP A 252 -13.31 18.41 0.80
CA ASP A 252 -14.26 18.47 1.90
C ASP A 252 -14.80 17.06 2.14
N LYS A 253 -15.36 16.84 3.34
CA LYS A 253 -16.00 15.57 3.68
C LYS A 253 -17.48 15.61 3.30
N GLU A 254 -17.90 14.69 2.44
CA GLU A 254 -19.25 14.67 1.88
C GLU A 254 -19.83 13.26 1.80
N LEU A 255 -21.13 13.12 2.06
CA LEU A 255 -21.84 11.86 1.83
C LEU A 255 -22.45 11.85 0.43
N GLY A 256 -22.19 10.79 -0.32
CA GLY A 256 -22.61 10.75 -1.72
C GLY A 256 -22.63 9.35 -2.31
N TYR A 257 -23.16 9.28 -3.53
CA TYR A 257 -23.15 8.09 -4.36
C TYR A 257 -21.91 8.06 -5.24
N VAL A 258 -21.39 6.86 -5.48
CA VAL A 258 -20.30 6.64 -6.45
C VAL A 258 -20.46 5.29 -7.11
N ALA A 259 -20.25 5.19 -8.41
CA ALA A 259 -20.29 3.92 -9.12
C ALA A 259 -18.95 3.17 -9.06
N LEU A 260 -18.99 1.85 -9.17
CA LEU A 260 -17.79 1.02 -9.29
C LEU A 260 -17.00 1.39 -10.54
N SER A 261 -17.67 1.56 -11.68
CA SER A 261 -16.99 2.01 -12.91
C SER A 261 -16.32 3.38 -12.75
N GLU A 262 -16.91 4.31 -12.00
CA GLU A 262 -16.31 5.61 -11.68
C GLU A 262 -15.04 5.41 -10.86
N LEU A 263 -15.09 4.64 -9.76
CA LEU A 263 -13.90 4.33 -8.94
C LEU A 263 -12.81 3.62 -9.74
N GLU A 264 -13.19 2.68 -10.62
CA GLU A 264 -12.27 1.96 -11.51
C GLU A 264 -11.71 2.85 -12.62
N SER A 265 -12.37 3.96 -12.96
CA SER A 265 -11.91 4.93 -13.95
C SER A 265 -11.05 6.04 -13.35
N VAL A 266 -11.21 6.33 -12.05
CA VAL A 266 -10.43 7.36 -11.36
C VAL A 266 -8.95 6.98 -11.38
N ARG A 267 -8.15 7.92 -11.84
CA ARG A 267 -6.68 7.83 -11.84
C ARG A 267 -6.18 9.01 -11.02
N GLY A 268 -5.47 8.73 -9.95
CA GLY A 268 -4.87 9.78 -9.13
C GLY A 268 -3.76 10.53 -9.89
N PRO A 269 -3.12 11.54 -9.26
CA PRO A 269 -2.08 12.36 -9.90
C PRO A 269 -0.88 11.60 -10.50
N MET A 270 -0.73 10.30 -10.21
CA MET A 270 0.30 9.40 -10.76
C MET A 270 -0.26 8.30 -11.68
N GLY A 271 -1.50 8.44 -12.16
CA GLY A 271 -2.14 7.41 -13.00
C GLY A 271 -2.49 6.12 -12.24
N LEU A 272 -2.35 6.11 -10.91
CA LEU A 272 -2.65 4.93 -10.09
C LEU A 272 -4.16 4.79 -9.93
N PRO A 273 -4.69 3.56 -10.06
CA PRO A 273 -6.09 3.31 -9.74
C PRO A 273 -6.31 3.46 -8.24
N ILE A 274 -7.57 3.61 -7.86
CA ILE A 274 -8.00 3.48 -6.48
C ILE A 274 -7.66 2.07 -5.96
N GLU A 275 -7.27 1.97 -4.69
CA GLU A 275 -7.01 0.70 -4.01
C GLU A 275 -7.99 0.50 -2.85
N ARG A 276 -8.20 -0.77 -2.45
CA ARG A 276 -9.01 -1.13 -1.28
C ARG A 276 -8.12 -1.39 -0.08
N ASP A 277 -8.49 -0.84 1.07
CA ASP A 277 -7.84 -1.12 2.35
C ASP A 277 -8.21 -2.53 2.83
N LEU A 278 -7.21 -3.42 2.92
CA LEU A 278 -7.41 -4.83 3.30
C LEU A 278 -7.56 -5.02 4.82
N TRP A 279 -7.09 -4.07 5.62
CA TRP A 279 -7.11 -4.14 7.08
C TRP A 279 -8.23 -3.31 7.70
N TRP A 280 -9.06 -2.70 6.85
CA TRP A 280 -10.21 -1.92 7.28
C TRP A 280 -11.17 -2.78 8.11
N LYS A 281 -11.47 -2.31 9.32
CA LYS A 281 -12.52 -2.86 10.18
C LYS A 281 -13.73 -1.94 10.10
N PRO A 282 -14.95 -2.48 9.98
CA PRO A 282 -16.15 -1.65 9.94
C PRO A 282 -16.26 -0.76 11.18
N LYS A 283 -16.52 0.54 10.97
CA LYS A 283 -16.62 1.58 12.00
C LYS A 283 -17.78 2.52 11.68
N THR A 284 -18.31 3.21 12.67
CA THR A 284 -19.38 4.19 12.45
C THR A 284 -18.85 5.46 11.80
N LEU A 285 -19.70 6.20 11.09
CA LEU A 285 -19.31 7.47 10.48
C LEU A 285 -18.88 8.51 11.53
N GLU A 286 -19.46 8.50 12.73
CA GLU A 286 -19.03 9.33 13.86
C GLU A 286 -17.61 9.03 14.34
N GLU A 287 -17.15 7.78 14.26
CA GLU A 287 -15.76 7.42 14.59
C GLU A 287 -14.77 7.87 13.52
N ILE A 288 -15.23 7.99 12.27
CA ILE A 288 -14.41 8.32 11.10
C ILE A 288 -14.30 9.83 10.92
N ALA A 289 -15.42 10.54 11.08
CA ALA A 289 -15.54 11.98 10.86
C ALA A 289 -16.46 12.60 11.93
N PRO A 290 -16.03 12.64 13.21
CA PRO A 290 -16.83 13.17 14.31
C PRO A 290 -17.26 14.63 14.09
N GLU A 291 -16.45 15.42 13.39
CA GLU A 291 -16.73 16.81 13.04
C GLU A 291 -17.95 17.00 12.13
N MET A 292 -18.35 15.96 11.39
CA MET A 292 -19.58 16.00 10.57
C MET A 292 -20.84 15.73 11.39
N PHE A 293 -20.69 15.16 12.60
CA PHE A 293 -21.77 14.74 13.46
C PHE A 293 -21.57 15.30 14.88
N PRO A 294 -21.72 16.62 15.07
CA PRO A 294 -21.66 17.21 16.39
C PRO A 294 -22.68 16.51 17.31
N SER A 295 -22.20 16.03 18.45
CA SER A 295 -23.06 15.45 19.49
C SER A 295 -24.04 16.50 19.98
N GLU A 296 -25.33 16.33 19.70
CA GLU A 296 -26.37 17.08 20.40
C GLU A 296 -26.34 16.68 21.88
N GLU A 297 -25.69 17.48 22.73
CA GLU A 297 -25.95 17.45 24.16
C GLU A 297 -26.32 18.85 24.69
N ARG A 298 -27.55 18.89 25.23
CA ARG A 298 -28.09 19.79 26.27
C ARG A 298 -28.70 21.12 25.84
N THR A 299 -29.89 21.02 25.24
CA THR A 299 -30.97 21.97 25.55
C THR A 299 -31.80 21.42 26.72
N GLU A 300 -31.25 21.43 27.94
CA GLU A 300 -32.04 21.31 29.17
C GLU A 300 -31.94 22.61 29.96
N GLY A 301 -33.06 23.34 29.94
CA GLY A 301 -33.55 24.28 30.95
C GLY A 301 -32.56 25.08 31.78
N GLN A 302 -32.34 26.33 31.39
CA GLN A 302 -32.29 27.41 32.39
C GLN A 302 -33.72 27.91 32.60
N GLY A 303 -34.30 27.49 33.72
CA GLY A 303 -35.49 28.04 34.34
C GLY A 303 -35.22 28.19 35.83
#